data_AF-A0A9E4L452-F1
#
_entry.id   AF-A0A9E4L452-F1
#
_cell.length_a   1.000
_cell.length_b   1.000
_cell.length_c   1.000
_cell.angle_alpha   90.00
_cell.angle_beta   90.00
_cell.angle_gamma   90.00
#
_symmetry.space_group_name_H-M   'P 1'
#
loop_
_entity.id
_entity.type
_entity.pdbx_description
1 polymer ?
#
loop_
_entity_poly.entity_id
_entity_poly.type
_entity_poly.pdbx_seq_one_letter_code
_entity_poly.pdbx_strand_id
1 'polypeptide(L)'
;MNKVAVKPSVVRWARERSGKDMSDLAKRFPKLPQWEDGEAQPTFKQLERFAKATLTPFGALFLEEPPDEKLPVADFRTLKGQQPARPSAALMSTVQQMQRRQEWMREYLIEAGEEPLAFVGTVTLASSRVDAANNIRRTLGVDDGWASTHPTWSAALVGLRRAVEEIGVLVVVNGIVENNTRQKLDPEEFRGFVLCDDYAPLIFINGADFTGARTGPPVVRDRRCVQPGGPPAVRRRC
;
A
#
# COMPACT_ATOMS: atom_id res chain seq x y z
N MET A 1 -4.78 21.39 -35.30
CA MET A 1 -4.32 20.58 -34.15
C MET A 1 -4.29 19.13 -34.58
N ASN A 2 -3.14 18.46 -34.52
CA ASN A 2 -3.00 17.09 -34.98
C ASN A 2 -3.73 16.14 -34.02
N LYS A 3 -4.66 15.36 -34.59
CA LYS A 3 -5.30 14.23 -33.91
C LYS A 3 -4.31 13.08 -33.85
N VAL A 4 -4.47 12.21 -32.85
CA VAL A 4 -3.64 11.03 -32.67
C VAL A 4 -4.55 9.81 -32.67
N ALA A 5 -4.17 8.79 -33.43
CA ALA A 5 -4.93 7.56 -33.53
C ALA A 5 -4.81 6.76 -32.23
N VAL A 6 -5.96 6.39 -31.67
CA VAL A 6 -6.08 5.46 -30.54
C VAL A 6 -7.21 4.47 -30.81
N LYS A 7 -7.11 3.29 -30.21
CA LYS A 7 -8.12 2.24 -30.34
C LYS A 7 -9.28 2.52 -29.40
N PRO A 8 -10.55 2.45 -29.87
CA PRO A 8 -11.71 2.66 -29.00
C PRO A 8 -11.78 1.67 -27.83
N SER A 9 -11.36 0.42 -28.04
CA SER A 9 -11.24 -0.61 -26.99
C SER A 9 -10.30 -0.19 -25.86
N VAL A 10 -9.16 0.42 -26.19
CA VAL A 10 -8.16 0.89 -25.21
C VAL A 10 -8.65 2.12 -24.46
N VAL A 11 -9.34 3.05 -25.14
CA VAL A 11 -9.96 4.21 -24.49
C VAL A 11 -11.02 3.77 -23.48
N ARG A 12 -11.88 2.83 -23.87
CA ARG A 12 -12.92 2.25 -23.00
C ARG A 12 -12.32 1.54 -21.80
N TRP A 13 -11.30 0.70 -22.04
CA TRP A 13 -10.55 0.05 -20.96
C TRP A 13 -9.96 1.05 -19.97
N ALA A 14 -9.32 2.12 -20.46
CA ALA A 14 -8.75 3.17 -19.62
C ALA A 14 -9.80 3.89 -18.77
N ARG A 15 -10.99 4.11 -19.32
CA ARG A 15 -12.13 4.64 -18.56
C ARG A 15 -12.56 3.67 -17.47
N GLU A 16 -12.82 2.41 -17.81
CA GLU A 16 -13.35 1.40 -16.89
C GLU A 16 -12.39 1.13 -15.74
N ARG A 17 -11.10 0.93 -16.01
CA ARG A 17 -10.07 0.70 -14.97
C ARG A 17 -9.89 1.86 -14.02
N SER A 18 -10.25 3.09 -14.45
CA SER A 18 -10.11 4.28 -13.59
C SER A 18 -11.11 4.29 -12.43
N GLY A 19 -12.19 3.48 -12.51
CA GLY A 19 -13.28 3.47 -11.53
C GLY A 19 -14.09 4.78 -11.48
N LYS A 20 -13.86 5.71 -12.42
CA LYS A 20 -14.55 7.00 -12.48
C LYS A 20 -15.85 6.89 -13.26
N ASP A 21 -16.85 7.62 -12.80
CA ASP A 21 -18.13 7.67 -13.48
C ASP A 21 -18.00 8.29 -14.88
N MET A 22 -18.71 7.72 -15.85
CA MET A 22 -18.68 8.18 -17.24
C MET A 22 -19.19 9.62 -17.35
N SER A 23 -20.23 10.00 -16.60
CA SER A 23 -20.78 11.37 -16.66
C SER A 23 -19.78 12.40 -16.15
N ASP A 24 -18.98 12.06 -15.14
CA ASP A 24 -17.94 12.95 -14.61
C ASP A 24 -16.75 13.10 -15.57
N LEU A 25 -16.34 12.00 -16.22
CA LEU A 25 -15.32 12.07 -17.26
C LEU A 25 -15.82 12.83 -18.50
N ALA A 26 -17.07 12.63 -18.92
CA ALA A 26 -17.66 13.32 -20.07
C ALA A 26 -17.75 14.85 -19.86
N LYS A 27 -18.00 15.34 -18.64
CA LYS A 27 -17.92 16.78 -18.32
C LYS A 27 -16.54 17.36 -18.64
N ARG A 28 -15.48 16.59 -18.40
CA ARG A 28 -14.07 17.00 -18.62
C ARG A 28 -13.59 16.72 -20.05
N PHE A 29 -14.14 15.69 -20.68
CA PHE A 29 -13.83 15.21 -22.02
C PHE A 29 -15.13 15.01 -22.81
N PRO A 30 -15.77 16.09 -23.33
CA PRO A 30 -17.08 16.00 -23.97
C PRO A 30 -17.15 15.08 -25.18
N LYS A 31 -16.00 14.80 -25.82
CA LYS A 31 -15.88 13.91 -26.98
C LYS A 31 -15.52 12.47 -26.60
N LEU A 32 -15.44 12.13 -25.31
CA LEU A 32 -15.11 10.78 -24.87
C LEU A 32 -16.02 9.69 -25.48
N PRO A 33 -17.37 9.85 -25.56
CA PRO A 33 -18.22 8.87 -26.25
C PRO A 33 -17.77 8.63 -27.70
N GLN A 34 -17.51 9.71 -28.44
CA GLN A 34 -17.06 9.64 -29.83
C GLN A 34 -15.68 8.98 -29.98
N TRP A 35 -14.83 9.04 -28.94
CA TRP A 35 -13.56 8.32 -28.93
C TRP A 35 -13.75 6.83 -28.68
N GLU A 36 -14.69 6.45 -27.80
CA GLU A 36 -15.04 5.05 -27.51
C GLU A 36 -15.85 4.37 -28.62
N ASP A 37 -16.49 5.15 -29.49
CA ASP A 37 -17.20 4.67 -30.69
C ASP A 37 -16.32 4.74 -31.96
N GLY A 38 -15.16 5.39 -31.89
CA GLY A 38 -14.24 5.56 -33.01
C GLY A 38 -14.64 6.64 -34.02
N GLU A 39 -15.72 7.39 -33.76
CA GLU A 39 -16.21 8.49 -34.59
C GLU A 39 -15.27 9.70 -34.58
N ALA A 40 -14.52 9.89 -33.50
CA ALA A 40 -13.53 10.96 -33.37
C ALA A 40 -12.24 10.47 -32.72
N GLN A 41 -11.15 11.17 -33.01
CA GLN A 41 -9.85 10.94 -32.41
C GLN A 41 -9.45 12.15 -31.55
N PRO A 42 -8.86 11.93 -30.37
CA PRO A 42 -8.37 13.00 -29.51
C PRO A 42 -7.14 13.67 -30.13
N THR A 43 -6.88 14.90 -29.71
CA THR A 43 -5.56 15.52 -29.89
C THR A 43 -4.57 14.95 -28.86
N PHE A 44 -3.27 15.08 -29.13
CA PHE A 44 -2.23 14.63 -28.19
C PHE A 44 -2.43 15.20 -26.77
N LYS A 45 -2.70 16.51 -26.66
CA LYS A 45 -2.96 17.17 -25.36
C LYS A 45 -4.23 16.67 -24.68
N GLN A 46 -5.28 16.34 -25.44
CA GLN A 46 -6.50 15.75 -24.88
C GLN A 46 -6.23 14.35 -24.35
N LEU A 47 -5.47 13.54 -25.09
CA LEU A 47 -5.10 12.19 -24.71
C LEU A 47 -4.19 12.18 -23.47
N GLU A 48 -3.22 13.10 -23.39
CA GLU A 48 -2.35 13.25 -22.22
C GLU A 48 -3.16 13.64 -20.97
N ARG A 49 -4.11 14.57 -21.11
CA ARG A 49 -5.02 14.93 -20.02
C ARG A 49 -5.93 13.78 -19.62
N PHE A 50 -6.40 13.00 -20.59
CA PHE A 50 -7.21 11.80 -20.35
C PHE A 50 -6.41 10.75 -19.58
N ALA A 51 -5.19 10.45 -20.01
CA ALA A 51 -4.27 9.54 -19.32
C ALA A 51 -4.07 9.93 -17.85
N LYS A 52 -3.77 11.20 -17.58
CA LYS A 52 -3.65 11.72 -16.19
C LYS A 52 -4.97 11.59 -15.42
N ALA A 53 -6.09 11.88 -16.08
CA ALA A 53 -7.40 11.79 -15.44
C ALA A 53 -7.82 10.35 -15.12
N THR A 54 -7.38 9.36 -15.90
CA THR A 54 -7.72 7.94 -15.69
C THR A 54 -6.60 7.15 -14.98
N LEU A 55 -5.50 7.81 -14.61
CA LEU A 55 -4.29 7.18 -14.08
C LEU A 55 -3.77 6.06 -15.01
N THR A 56 -3.84 6.32 -16.32
CA THR A 56 -3.38 5.39 -17.36
C THR A 56 -1.99 5.79 -17.79
N PRO A 57 -1.01 4.86 -17.81
CA PRO A 57 0.27 5.12 -18.43
C PRO A 57 0.05 5.61 -19.86
N PHE A 58 0.58 6.78 -20.20
CA PHE A 58 0.27 7.42 -21.48
C PHE A 58 0.61 6.52 -22.68
N GLY A 59 1.72 5.78 -22.60
CA GLY A 59 2.12 4.80 -23.61
C GLY A 59 1.10 3.67 -23.83
N ALA A 60 0.37 3.27 -22.78
CA ALA A 60 -0.62 2.19 -22.88
C ALA A 60 -1.80 2.55 -23.79
N LEU A 61 -2.10 3.84 -23.97
CA LEU A 61 -3.18 4.31 -24.85
C LEU A 61 -2.90 4.10 -26.35
N PHE A 62 -1.66 3.75 -26.70
CA PHE A 62 -1.22 3.47 -28.07
C PHE A 62 -1.12 1.98 -28.38
N LEU A 63 -1.47 1.11 -27.45
CA LEU A 63 -1.50 -0.33 -27.68
C LEU A 63 -2.64 -0.69 -28.65
N GLU A 64 -2.47 -1.80 -29.37
CA GLU A 64 -3.51 -2.35 -30.26
C GLU A 64 -4.69 -2.92 -29.45
N GLU A 65 -4.39 -3.48 -28.28
CA GLU A 65 -5.37 -4.10 -27.38
C GLU A 65 -5.10 -3.70 -25.92
N PRO A 66 -6.14 -3.69 -25.06
CA PRO A 66 -5.97 -3.46 -23.62
C PRO A 66 -4.96 -4.43 -22.99
N PRO A 67 -3.98 -3.93 -22.21
CA PRO A 67 -3.03 -4.80 -21.54
C PRO A 67 -3.68 -5.56 -20.38
N ASP A 68 -3.16 -6.76 -20.09
CA ASP A 68 -3.47 -7.50 -18.87
C ASP A 68 -2.60 -6.95 -17.72
N GLU A 69 -3.17 -6.08 -16.90
CA GLU A 69 -2.47 -5.47 -15.76
C GLU A 69 -2.45 -6.43 -14.57
N LYS A 70 -1.27 -7.00 -14.28
CA LYS A 70 -1.01 -7.78 -13.06
C LYS A 70 -0.25 -6.93 -12.06
N LEU A 71 -0.56 -7.09 -10.77
CA LEU A 71 0.22 -6.45 -9.72
C LEU A 71 1.63 -7.04 -9.67
N PRO A 72 2.68 -6.22 -9.75
CA PRO A 72 4.07 -6.71 -9.76
C PRO A 72 4.62 -7.00 -8.35
N VAL A 73 3.78 -7.06 -7.32
CA VAL A 73 4.22 -7.17 -5.91
C VAL A 73 3.60 -8.40 -5.27
N ALA A 74 4.42 -9.22 -4.62
CA ALA A 74 3.98 -10.46 -3.97
C ALA A 74 3.29 -10.21 -2.62
N ASP A 75 3.78 -9.25 -1.84
CA ASP A 75 3.38 -9.04 -0.45
C ASP A 75 2.40 -7.86 -0.28
N PHE A 76 1.11 -8.18 -0.34
CA PHE A 76 0.02 -7.24 -0.03
C PHE A 76 -0.66 -7.56 1.29
N ARG A 77 -0.89 -6.54 2.10
CA ARG A 77 -1.76 -6.66 3.28
C ARG A 77 -3.15 -6.13 2.93
N THR A 78 -4.08 -7.05 2.63
CA THR A 78 -5.51 -6.71 2.45
C THR A 78 -6.31 -7.07 3.71
N LEU A 79 -7.51 -6.48 3.89
CA LEU A 79 -8.38 -6.77 5.03
C LEU A 79 -8.88 -8.23 5.06
N LYS A 80 -8.99 -8.88 3.90
CA LYS A 80 -9.50 -10.25 3.74
C LYS A 80 -8.44 -11.30 3.41
N GLY A 81 -7.16 -10.92 3.34
CA GLY A 81 -6.06 -11.83 2.95
C GLY A 81 -6.15 -12.32 1.49
N GLN A 82 -7.00 -11.70 0.67
CA GLN A 82 -7.14 -11.99 -0.76
C GLN A 82 -6.64 -10.78 -1.55
N GLN A 83 -5.79 -11.02 -2.55
CA GLN A 83 -5.43 -9.98 -3.52
C GLN A 83 -6.66 -9.68 -4.40
N PRO A 84 -6.94 -8.41 -4.71
CA PRO A 84 -8.02 -8.07 -5.64
C PRO A 84 -7.76 -8.72 -7.01
N ALA A 85 -8.80 -9.28 -7.62
CA ALA A 85 -8.69 -9.97 -8.92
C ALA A 85 -8.17 -9.05 -10.04
N ARG A 86 -8.41 -7.73 -9.92
CA ARG A 86 -7.82 -6.67 -10.73
C ARG A 86 -7.49 -5.49 -9.82
N PRO A 87 -6.27 -4.96 -9.84
CA PRO A 87 -5.91 -3.78 -9.06
C PRO A 87 -6.58 -2.52 -9.61
N SER A 88 -6.92 -1.58 -8.73
CA SER A 88 -7.38 -0.26 -9.14
C SER A 88 -6.25 0.53 -9.81
N ALA A 89 -6.60 1.47 -10.69
CA ALA A 89 -5.63 2.38 -11.29
C ALA A 89 -4.90 3.24 -10.23
N ALA A 90 -5.55 3.50 -9.09
CA ALA A 90 -4.97 4.19 -7.95
C ALA A 90 -3.86 3.37 -7.26
N LEU A 91 -4.13 2.10 -6.97
CA LEU A 91 -3.14 1.17 -6.43
C LEU A 91 -1.98 0.99 -7.41
N MET A 92 -2.27 0.73 -8.69
CA MET A 92 -1.24 0.55 -9.72
C MET A 92 -0.33 1.77 -9.84
N SER A 93 -0.90 2.99 -9.92
CA SER A 93 -0.08 4.21 -9.97
C SER A 93 0.80 4.36 -8.73
N THR A 94 0.26 4.04 -7.55
CA THR A 94 1.01 4.12 -6.28
C THR A 94 2.18 3.13 -6.24
N VAL A 95 1.96 1.87 -6.64
CA VAL A 95 3.03 0.86 -6.72
C VAL A 95 4.11 1.30 -7.70
N GLN A 96 3.73 1.72 -8.91
CA GLN A 96 4.69 2.16 -9.92
C GLN A 96 5.48 3.41 -9.47
N GLN A 97 4.85 4.31 -8.72
CA GLN A 97 5.53 5.46 -8.13
C GLN A 97 6.57 5.02 -7.10
N MET A 98 6.22 4.06 -6.23
CA MET A 98 7.15 3.54 -5.23
C MET A 98 8.28 2.74 -5.85
N GLN A 99 8.02 1.97 -6.92
CA GLN A 99 9.07 1.28 -7.68
C GLN A 99 10.08 2.25 -8.27
N ARG A 100 9.63 3.32 -8.92
CA ARG A 100 10.54 4.37 -9.44
C ARG A 100 11.36 5.03 -8.34
N ARG A 101 10.76 5.24 -7.16
CA ARG A 101 11.45 5.83 -6.01
C ARG A 101 12.48 4.88 -5.41
N GLN A 102 12.16 3.59 -5.33
CA GLN A 102 13.07 2.55 -4.89
C GLN A 102 14.25 2.40 -5.86
N GLU A 103 13.99 2.34 -7.16
CA GLU A 103 15.03 2.25 -8.19
C GLU A 103 16.01 3.40 -8.08
N TRP A 104 15.50 4.64 -8.01
CA TRP A 104 16.33 5.81 -7.83
C TRP A 104 17.19 5.75 -6.55
N MET A 105 16.62 5.27 -5.43
CA MET A 105 17.38 5.13 -4.18
C MET A 105 18.43 4.02 -4.29
N ARG A 106 18.09 2.89 -4.91
CA ARG A 106 19.01 1.78 -5.17
C ARG A 106 20.22 2.27 -5.97
N GLU A 107 19.98 2.93 -7.10
CA GLU A 107 21.05 3.51 -7.95
C GLU A 107 21.91 4.48 -7.15
N TYR A 108 21.29 5.38 -6.38
CA TYR A 108 22.00 6.33 -5.53
C TYR A 108 22.91 5.66 -4.48
N LEU A 109 22.42 4.62 -3.80
CA LEU A 109 23.21 3.89 -2.78
C LEU A 109 24.40 3.16 -3.41
N ILE A 110 24.19 2.54 -4.58
CA ILE A 110 25.25 1.87 -5.34
C ILE A 110 26.32 2.88 -5.78
N GLU A 111 25.91 4.04 -6.31
CA GLU A 111 26.83 5.10 -6.72
C GLU A 111 27.60 5.71 -5.54
N ALA A 112 26.98 5.76 -4.36
CA ALA A 112 27.62 6.20 -3.13
C ALA A 112 28.62 5.18 -2.54
N GLY A 113 28.66 3.95 -3.08
CA GLY A 113 29.53 2.87 -2.60
C GLY A 113 29.03 2.18 -1.33
N GLU A 114 27.72 2.24 -1.06
CA GLU A 114 27.11 1.49 0.03
C GLU A 114 27.02 0.00 -0.33
N GLU A 115 27.05 -0.86 0.68
CA GLU A 115 26.92 -2.31 0.52
C GLU A 115 25.46 -2.76 0.65
N PRO A 116 25.08 -3.92 0.07
CA PRO A 116 23.76 -4.50 0.27
C PRO A 116 23.45 -4.76 1.75
N LEU A 117 22.18 -4.57 2.12
CA LEU A 117 21.66 -4.82 3.46
C LEU A 117 21.70 -6.32 3.78
N ALA A 118 22.61 -6.70 4.67
CA ALA A 118 22.90 -8.10 5.01
C ALA A 118 21.73 -8.90 5.58
N PHE A 119 20.68 -8.24 6.09
CA PHE A 119 19.51 -8.93 6.65
C PHE A 119 18.49 -9.36 5.58
N VAL A 120 18.54 -8.78 4.37
CA VAL A 120 17.59 -9.10 3.30
C VAL A 120 17.83 -10.54 2.82
N GLY A 121 16.77 -11.34 2.77
CA GLY A 121 16.85 -12.76 2.36
C GLY A 121 17.33 -13.74 3.44
N THR A 122 17.56 -13.29 4.68
CA THR A 122 18.07 -14.17 5.77
C THR A 122 17.03 -15.13 6.37
N VAL A 123 15.74 -14.87 6.16
CA VAL A 123 14.63 -15.70 6.66
C VAL A 123 13.95 -16.39 5.48
N THR A 124 13.68 -17.69 5.60
CA THR A 124 13.03 -18.50 4.56
C THR A 124 11.74 -19.11 5.08
N LEU A 125 10.93 -19.70 4.18
CA LEU A 125 9.73 -20.45 4.56
C LEU A 125 10.01 -21.68 5.45
N ALA A 126 11.26 -22.15 5.49
CA ALA A 126 11.70 -23.23 6.36
C ALA A 126 12.08 -22.74 7.78
N SER A 127 12.31 -21.44 7.97
CA SER A 127 12.65 -20.87 9.27
C SER A 127 11.47 -20.98 10.24
N SER A 128 11.76 -21.30 11.51
CA SER A 128 10.70 -21.29 12.52
C SER A 128 10.19 -19.86 12.75
N ARG A 129 8.90 -19.73 13.09
CA ARG A 129 8.30 -18.41 13.39
C ARG A 129 9.01 -17.70 14.53
N VAL A 130 9.51 -18.44 15.52
CA VAL A 130 10.22 -17.91 16.68
C VAL A 130 11.60 -17.38 16.26
N ASP A 131 12.34 -18.14 15.45
CA ASP A 131 13.66 -17.71 14.97
C ASP A 131 13.56 -16.51 14.04
N ALA A 132 12.55 -16.47 13.17
CA ALA A 132 12.26 -15.32 12.33
C ALA A 132 11.95 -14.06 13.15
N ALA A 133 11.09 -14.17 14.17
CA ALA A 133 10.77 -13.05 15.05
C ALA A 133 11.99 -12.56 15.84
N ASN A 134 12.82 -13.48 16.36
CA ASN A 134 14.05 -13.13 17.06
C ASN A 134 15.08 -12.48 16.14
N ASN A 135 15.19 -12.94 14.89
CA ASN A 135 16.05 -12.31 13.88
C ASN A 135 15.59 -10.86 13.63
N ILE A 136 14.30 -10.65 13.35
CA ILE A 136 13.74 -9.31 13.11
C ILE A 136 14.01 -8.38 14.29
N ARG A 137 13.80 -8.84 15.53
CA ARG A 137 14.08 -8.03 16.74
C ARG A 137 15.54 -7.63 16.86
N ARG A 138 16.46 -8.58 16.66
CA ARG A 138 17.90 -8.31 16.68
C ARG A 138 18.31 -7.31 15.60
N THR A 139 17.81 -7.50 14.38
CA THR A 139 18.08 -6.59 13.27
C THR A 139 17.58 -5.18 13.57
N LEU A 140 16.37 -5.05 14.14
CA LEU A 140 15.81 -3.75 14.52
C LEU A 140 16.40 -3.16 15.80
N GLY A 141 17.25 -3.89 16.53
CA GLY A 141 17.77 -3.45 17.83
C GLY A 141 16.68 -3.25 18.89
N VAL A 142 15.56 -3.97 18.82
CA VAL A 142 14.45 -3.84 19.77
C VAL A 142 14.36 -5.03 20.72
N ASP A 143 14.34 -4.73 22.02
CA ASP A 143 14.26 -5.74 23.08
C ASP A 143 12.84 -6.30 23.28
N ASP A 144 12.76 -7.41 24.01
CA ASP A 144 11.46 -7.91 24.48
C ASP A 144 10.77 -6.86 25.37
N GLY A 145 9.51 -6.57 25.04
CA GLY A 145 8.74 -5.55 25.77
C GLY A 145 9.08 -4.11 25.40
N TRP A 146 9.87 -3.84 24.35
CA TRP A 146 10.21 -2.49 23.90
C TRP A 146 8.99 -1.55 23.78
N ALA A 147 7.84 -2.07 23.35
CA ALA A 147 6.63 -1.26 23.18
C ALA A 147 6.11 -0.67 24.51
N SER A 148 6.38 -1.33 25.64
CA SER A 148 5.96 -0.90 26.98
C SER A 148 6.83 0.24 27.54
N THR A 149 7.98 0.54 26.93
CA THR A 149 8.82 1.69 27.33
C THR A 149 8.25 3.01 26.80
N HIS A 150 7.31 2.95 25.86
CA HIS A 150 6.66 4.12 25.29
C HIS A 150 5.34 4.44 26.03
N PRO A 151 5.02 5.74 26.20
CA PRO A 151 3.84 6.17 26.97
C PRO A 151 2.52 5.86 26.27
N THR A 152 2.54 5.71 24.94
CA THR A 152 1.35 5.42 24.13
C THR A 152 1.69 4.45 23.01
N TRP A 153 0.67 3.74 22.53
CA TRP A 153 0.81 2.90 21.34
C TRP A 153 1.27 3.67 20.10
N SER A 154 0.82 4.93 19.94
CA SER A 154 1.27 5.79 18.84
C SER A 154 2.76 6.13 18.95
N ALA A 155 3.27 6.39 20.15
CA ALA A 155 4.69 6.64 20.39
C ALA A 155 5.52 5.37 20.12
N ALA A 156 5.02 4.20 20.50
CA ALA A 156 5.65 2.92 20.17
C ALA A 156 5.72 2.70 18.66
N LEU A 157 4.64 2.98 17.92
CA LEU A 157 4.64 2.84 16.46
C LEU A 157 5.65 3.77 15.78
N VAL A 158 5.79 5.01 16.27
CA VAL A 158 6.81 5.95 15.79
C VAL A 158 8.22 5.42 16.09
N GLY A 159 8.44 4.87 17.29
CA GLY A 159 9.71 4.24 17.67
C GLY A 159 10.07 3.07 16.74
N LEU A 160 9.12 2.17 16.50
CA LEU A 160 9.32 1.05 15.57
C LEU A 160 9.64 1.52 14.15
N ARG A 161 8.91 2.53 13.66
CA ARG A 161 9.18 3.10 12.33
C ARG A 161 10.61 3.63 12.24
N ARG A 162 11.10 4.33 13.26
CA ARG A 162 12.48 4.83 13.29
C ARG A 162 13.49 3.69 13.28
N ALA A 163 13.29 2.66 14.10
CA ALA A 163 14.16 1.49 14.11
C ALA A 163 14.23 0.79 12.74
N VAL A 164 13.10 0.74 12.02
CA VAL A 164 13.04 0.21 10.64
C VAL A 164 13.79 1.11 9.65
N GLU A 165 13.62 2.44 9.75
CA GLU A 165 14.32 3.40 8.89
C GLU A 165 15.83 3.42 9.15
N GLU A 166 16.27 3.24 10.41
CA GLU A 166 17.68 3.21 10.82
C GLU A 166 18.45 2.03 10.23
N ILE A 167 17.78 0.90 9.96
CA ILE A 167 18.39 -0.26 9.30
C ILE A 167 18.36 -0.17 7.76
N GLY A 168 18.02 0.99 7.20
CA GLY A 168 18.05 1.23 5.75
C GLY A 168 16.76 0.92 5.01
N VAL A 169 15.65 0.63 5.70
CA VAL A 169 14.35 0.39 5.06
C VAL A 169 13.60 1.71 4.86
N LEU A 170 13.19 1.98 3.62
CA LEU A 170 12.39 3.15 3.27
C LEU A 170 10.94 2.97 3.74
N VAL A 171 10.48 3.77 4.71
CA VAL A 171 9.07 3.74 5.15
C VAL A 171 8.31 4.94 4.60
N VAL A 172 7.28 4.67 3.79
CA VAL A 172 6.41 5.68 3.19
C VAL A 172 4.99 5.53 3.73
N VAL A 173 4.45 6.61 4.30
CA VAL A 173 3.05 6.67 4.75
C VAL A 173 2.31 7.69 3.92
N ASN A 174 1.34 7.25 3.12
CA ASN A 174 0.51 8.14 2.30
C ASN A 174 -0.90 7.56 2.12
N GLY A 175 -1.92 8.42 2.20
CA GLY A 175 -3.33 8.05 2.06
C GLY A 175 -4.01 8.58 0.81
N ILE A 176 -3.28 9.27 -0.07
CA ILE A 176 -3.81 9.88 -1.29
C ILE A 176 -3.05 9.40 -2.53
N VAL A 177 -3.73 9.42 -3.67
CA VAL A 177 -3.14 9.02 -4.95
C VAL A 177 -2.34 10.19 -5.51
N GLU A 178 -1.06 9.94 -5.80
CA GLU A 178 -0.12 10.96 -6.28
C GLU A 178 -0.17 12.21 -5.37
N ASN A 179 -0.41 13.40 -5.94
CA ASN A 179 -0.56 14.66 -5.20
C ASN A 179 -2.03 15.13 -5.16
N ASN A 180 -2.99 14.22 -5.34
CA ASN A 180 -4.41 14.55 -5.43
C ASN A 180 -5.13 14.31 -4.10
N THR A 181 -5.27 15.37 -3.30
CA THR A 181 -5.93 15.32 -1.98
C THR A 181 -7.40 14.88 -2.02
N ARG A 182 -8.05 14.94 -3.19
CA ARG A 182 -9.44 14.49 -3.38
C ARG A 182 -9.56 13.01 -3.70
N GLN A 183 -8.46 12.34 -4.05
CA GLN A 183 -8.46 10.92 -4.39
C GLN A 183 -7.72 10.15 -3.30
N LYS A 184 -8.49 9.62 -2.36
CA LYS A 184 -7.96 8.78 -1.28
C LYS A 184 -7.69 7.36 -1.79
N LEU A 185 -6.69 6.72 -1.21
CA LEU A 185 -6.44 5.30 -1.36
C LEU A 185 -7.46 4.54 -0.53
N ASP A 186 -8.00 3.44 -1.08
CA ASP A 186 -8.99 2.62 -0.41
C ASP A 186 -8.33 1.64 0.57
N PRO A 187 -8.53 1.77 1.90
CA PRO A 187 -8.00 0.82 2.88
C PRO A 187 -8.60 -0.59 2.74
N GLU A 188 -9.79 -0.72 2.15
CA GLU A 188 -10.42 -2.03 1.88
C GLU A 188 -9.70 -2.76 0.75
N GLU A 189 -9.19 -2.03 -0.25
CA GLU A 189 -8.36 -2.57 -1.32
C GLU A 189 -6.98 -2.97 -0.79
N PHE A 190 -6.27 -2.07 -0.09
CA PHE A 190 -4.95 -2.35 0.47
C PHE A 190 -4.60 -1.44 1.67
N ARG A 191 -3.93 -2.03 2.67
CA ARG A 191 -3.43 -1.28 3.83
C ARG A 191 -1.94 -0.95 3.75
N GLY A 192 -1.23 -1.62 2.87
CA GLY A 192 0.20 -1.44 2.65
C GLY A 192 0.76 -2.54 1.78
N PHE A 193 1.99 -2.34 1.32
CA PHE A 193 2.75 -3.29 0.52
C PHE A 193 4.24 -3.13 0.81
N VAL A 194 5.01 -4.14 0.45
CA VAL A 194 6.47 -4.14 0.59
C VAL A 194 7.10 -4.36 -0.78
N LEU A 195 8.14 -3.59 -1.11
CA LEU A 195 9.01 -3.83 -2.24
C LEU A 195 10.35 -4.33 -1.71
N CYS A 196 10.66 -5.60 -1.94
CA CYS A 196 11.90 -6.22 -1.50
C CYS A 196 13.05 -5.81 -2.44
N ASP A 197 14.14 -5.35 -1.86
CA ASP A 197 15.36 -4.95 -2.55
C ASP A 197 16.52 -5.06 -1.55
N ASP A 198 17.70 -5.42 -2.05
CA ASP A 198 18.91 -5.63 -1.25
C ASP A 198 19.61 -4.31 -0.88
N TYR A 199 19.34 -3.19 -1.56
CA TYR A 199 19.87 -1.87 -1.22
C TYR A 199 18.80 -0.95 -0.63
N ALA A 200 17.61 -0.92 -1.22
CA ALA A 200 16.56 0.04 -0.91
C ALA A 200 15.20 -0.63 -0.62
N PRO A 201 15.09 -1.56 0.33
CA PRO A 201 13.80 -2.18 0.67
C PRO A 201 12.80 -1.10 1.10
N LEU A 202 11.56 -1.21 0.64
CA LEU A 202 10.53 -0.19 0.85
C LEU A 202 9.26 -0.77 1.45
N ILE A 203 8.76 -0.12 2.50
CA ILE A 203 7.45 -0.40 3.10
C ILE A 203 6.53 0.79 2.85
N PHE A 204 5.41 0.54 2.17
CA PHE A 204 4.34 1.51 2.00
C PHE A 204 3.19 1.20 2.96
N ILE A 205 2.70 2.23 3.66
CA ILE A 205 1.55 2.16 4.56
C ILE A 205 0.48 3.12 4.05
N ASN A 206 -0.74 2.60 3.86
CA ASN A 206 -1.89 3.41 3.46
C ASN A 206 -2.35 4.29 4.64
N GLY A 207 -2.07 5.59 4.52
CA GLY A 207 -2.41 6.63 5.49
C GLY A 207 -3.92 6.82 5.71
N ALA A 208 -4.77 6.43 4.74
CA ALA A 208 -6.22 6.61 4.84
C ALA A 208 -6.86 5.72 5.93
N ASP A 209 -6.19 4.62 6.29
CA ASP A 209 -6.59 3.68 7.35
C ASP A 209 -6.48 4.30 8.76
N PHE A 210 -5.60 5.29 8.95
CA PHE A 210 -5.32 5.87 10.29
C PHE A 210 -6.49 6.64 10.91
N THR A 211 -7.53 6.96 10.14
CA THR A 211 -8.74 7.62 10.66
C THR A 211 -9.79 6.64 11.22
N GLY A 212 -9.66 5.33 10.96
CA GLY A 212 -10.67 4.31 11.30
C GLY A 212 -10.26 3.30 12.37
N ALA A 213 -8.96 3.10 12.61
CA ALA A 213 -8.47 2.19 13.66
C ALA A 213 -8.47 2.83 15.06
N ARG A 214 -9.58 3.46 15.46
CA ARG A 214 -9.97 3.48 16.88
C ARG A 214 -10.58 2.12 17.19
N THR A 215 -9.74 1.09 17.21
CA THR A 215 -10.06 -0.09 18.02
C THR A 215 -10.34 0.45 19.42
N GLY A 216 -11.55 0.19 19.91
CA GLY A 216 -11.96 0.56 21.26
C GLY A 216 -10.90 0.12 22.29
N PRO A 217 -10.92 0.73 23.50
CA PRO A 217 -9.98 0.35 24.54
C PRO A 217 -9.97 -1.18 24.69
N PRO A 218 -8.83 -1.79 25.01
CA PRO A 218 -8.74 -3.22 25.15
C PRO A 218 -9.85 -3.67 26.09
N VAL A 219 -10.79 -4.47 25.58
CA VAL A 219 -11.72 -5.16 26.46
C VAL A 219 -10.86 -6.11 27.27
N VAL A 220 -10.49 -5.63 28.47
CA VAL A 220 -9.98 -6.46 29.54
C VAL A 220 -11.11 -7.45 29.81
N ARG A 221 -11.07 -8.60 29.11
CA ARG A 221 -11.81 -9.77 29.54
C ARG A 221 -11.16 -10.19 30.85
N ASP A 222 -11.73 -9.67 31.92
CA ASP A 222 -11.61 -10.11 33.30
C ASP A 222 -11.70 -11.63 33.35
N ARG A 223 -10.55 -12.30 33.23
CA ARG A 223 -10.41 -13.72 33.56
C ARG A 223 -10.32 -13.79 35.07
N ARG A 224 -11.47 -13.61 35.73
CA ARG A 224 -11.65 -14.10 37.09
C ARG A 224 -11.43 -15.61 37.05
N CYS A 225 -10.31 -16.02 37.65
CA CYS A 225 -10.02 -17.38 38.02
C CYS A 225 -11.23 -17.97 38.76
N VAL A 226 -11.90 -18.92 38.12
CA VAL A 226 -12.85 -19.81 38.80
C VAL A 226 -11.99 -20.89 39.47
N GLN A 227 -11.79 -20.78 40.78
CA GLN A 227 -11.41 -21.94 41.59
C GLN A 227 -12.67 -22.67 42.06
N PRO A 228 -12.73 -24.01 42.02
CA PRO A 228 -13.88 -24.76 42.49
C PRO A 228 -13.75 -25.10 43.99
N GLY A 229 -14.83 -24.86 44.73
CA GLY A 229 -15.23 -25.70 45.86
C GLY A 229 -14.53 -25.51 47.21
N GLY A 230 -15.24 -24.90 48.17
CA GLY A 230 -14.95 -25.00 49.61
C GLY A 230 -16.14 -24.46 50.44
N PRO A 231 -16.62 -25.16 51.49
CA PRO A 231 -17.94 -24.96 52.09
C PRO A 231 -17.99 -23.82 53.12
N PRO A 232 -19.21 -23.40 53.58
CA PRO A 232 -19.39 -22.11 54.24
C PRO A 232 -19.09 -22.21 55.74
N ALA A 233 -18.32 -21.25 56.26
CA ALA A 233 -18.13 -21.09 57.70
C ALA A 233 -18.32 -19.62 58.13
N VAL A 234 -19.50 -19.38 58.68
CA VAL A 234 -19.77 -18.68 59.96
C VAL A 234 -19.14 -17.29 60.18
N ARG A 235 -20.06 -16.32 60.24
CA ARG A 235 -19.99 -15.01 60.91
C ARG A 235 -19.04 -14.95 62.12
N ARG A 236 -18.26 -13.87 62.22
CA ARG A 236 -18.16 -13.06 63.45
C ARG A 236 -17.53 -11.69 63.17
N ARG A 237 -18.14 -10.70 63.83
CA ARG A 237 -17.71 -9.30 63.95
C ARG A 237 -16.42 -9.22 64.78
N CYS A 238 -15.51 -8.34 64.39
CA CYS A 238 -15.02 -7.17 65.14
C CYS A 238 -14.28 -6.27 64.14
#